data_AF-A0A1H8EHG8-F1
#
_entry.id   AF-A0A1H8EHG8-F1
#
_cell.length_a   1.000
_cell.length_b   1.000
_cell.length_c   1.000
_cell.angle_alpha   90.00
_cell.angle_beta   90.00
_cell.angle_gamma   90.00
#
_symmetry.space_group_name_H-M   'P 1'
#
loop_
_entity.id
_entity.type
_entity.pdbx_description
1 polymer ?
#
loop_
_entity_poly.entity_id
_entity_poly.type
_entity_poly.pdbx_seq_one_letter_code
_entity_poly.pdbx_strand_id
1 'polypeptide(L)'
;MRNHIIDFLKKELIGPDPIPPYVQPNGEEVLFDLPRQRYGAGILYPQQYTLENTEKLSEEEKNIVESNKGIEDVEEVLDRTKIDTHGNYDEDREQEGFEEVVNLTNAYFPSAIGVSCFVEIPEKGFSVQVKAGRYKFDEFIYKDENQDEKKRKAYLRECINEIIHIKAEEIPPLPKQNLKKPIQVKEKDTGLVLYITNRSVFRGDLDKKCLLTFSLVNELLGNEGSFHDSEKCFFQVEMKIRSRDGKACFLPYPEKKYIQNEDDKINKLLYRNYMSYAIGHGCSAYWEESTIGRAKSVETRIIPDFEMKPILPAKLDNVELSMFNLSDYGDFNDGIRNLELLCSHYEEWIRQQEKRIHSLDTKLQDTASKQIKNCFRCLERIRDGIQLLQIDEKVQQAFQYMNRAMLSQQLRYSLPLRKWYENKSTVIKPFRNIDLFNKNTWPRSDLGHWRPFQIAFILMNLKSMALPESKERDIVDIIWFPTGGGKTEAYLGLSAFSIFLRRLKDPLDSGTSVLMRYTLRLLTTQQFQRAAALITACEEIRQDCPDILGSDRITIGLWVGDSLSPNTRQDAKNILSKMGQI
;
A
#
# COMPACT_ATOMS: atom_id res chain seq x y z
N MET A 1 -8.76 -7.77 -12.16
CA MET A 1 -7.51 -8.28 -11.53
C MET A 1 -7.47 -8.00 -10.03
N ARG A 2 -7.45 -6.75 -9.53
CA ARG A 2 -7.41 -6.46 -8.08
C ARG A 2 -8.49 -7.18 -7.27
N ASN A 3 -9.77 -7.01 -7.62
CA ASN A 3 -10.87 -7.65 -6.88
C ASN A 3 -10.73 -9.17 -6.88
N HIS A 4 -10.27 -9.77 -7.98
CA HIS A 4 -10.01 -11.21 -8.04
C HIS A 4 -8.88 -11.64 -7.09
N ILE A 5 -7.81 -10.85 -6.95
CA ILE A 5 -6.73 -11.14 -5.99
C ILE A 5 -7.25 -11.04 -4.55
N ILE A 6 -8.04 -10.01 -4.24
CA ILE A 6 -8.62 -9.84 -2.91
C ILE A 6 -9.58 -10.99 -2.59
N ASP A 7 -10.47 -11.34 -3.51
CA ASP A 7 -11.41 -12.45 -3.34
C ASP A 7 -10.68 -13.78 -3.20
N PHE A 8 -9.64 -14.01 -4.01
CA PHE A 8 -8.79 -15.20 -3.89
C PHE A 8 -8.10 -15.28 -2.52
N LEU A 9 -7.47 -14.19 -2.06
CA LEU A 9 -6.84 -14.14 -0.74
C LEU A 9 -7.84 -14.35 0.40
N LYS A 10 -9.05 -13.78 0.28
CA LYS A 10 -10.12 -14.00 1.27
C LYS A 10 -10.52 -15.47 1.32
N LYS A 11 -10.76 -16.09 0.16
CA LYS A 11 -11.11 -17.51 0.05
C LYS A 11 -10.03 -18.43 0.63
N GLU A 12 -8.76 -18.17 0.32
CA GLU A 12 -7.66 -19.01 0.78
C GLU A 12 -7.29 -18.79 2.26
N LEU A 13 -7.30 -17.55 2.76
CA LEU A 13 -6.82 -17.26 4.12
C LEU A 13 -7.92 -17.33 5.20
N ILE A 14 -9.15 -16.97 4.85
CA ILE A 14 -10.28 -16.83 5.79
C ILE A 14 -11.40 -17.81 5.45
N GLY A 15 -11.69 -17.98 4.16
CA GLY A 15 -12.84 -18.73 3.66
C GLY A 15 -14.18 -17.97 3.79
N PRO A 16 -15.30 -18.68 3.61
CA PRO A 16 -15.36 -20.05 3.10
C PRO A 16 -15.04 -20.09 1.60
N ASP A 17 -14.54 -21.22 1.10
CA ASP A 17 -14.35 -21.44 -0.34
C ASP A 17 -15.06 -22.73 -0.80
N PRO A 18 -16.39 -22.69 -1.02
CA PRO A 18 -17.13 -23.87 -1.48
C PRO A 18 -16.67 -24.27 -2.90
N ILE A 19 -16.03 -25.44 -3.01
CA ILE A 19 -15.49 -25.99 -4.26
C ILE A 19 -16.34 -27.20 -4.70
N PRO A 20 -17.10 -27.11 -5.80
CA PRO A 20 -17.80 -28.26 -6.38
C PRO A 20 -16.83 -29.40 -6.76
N PRO A 21 -17.22 -30.68 -6.61
CA PRO A 21 -18.56 -31.17 -6.23
C PRO A 21 -18.80 -31.23 -4.71
N TYR A 22 -17.81 -30.88 -3.88
CA TYR A 22 -17.85 -31.03 -2.42
C TYR A 22 -18.50 -29.82 -1.73
N VAL A 23 -19.78 -29.63 -2.02
CA VAL A 23 -20.58 -28.51 -1.48
C VAL A 23 -21.88 -29.09 -0.92
N GLN A 24 -22.29 -28.58 0.24
CA GLN A 24 -23.55 -28.97 0.86
C GLN A 24 -24.75 -28.52 0.01
N PRO A 25 -25.94 -29.14 0.15
CA PRO A 25 -27.14 -28.74 -0.61
C PRO A 25 -27.58 -27.28 -0.39
N ASN A 26 -27.22 -26.68 0.75
CA ASN A 26 -27.47 -25.27 1.07
C ASN A 26 -26.41 -24.31 0.48
N GLY A 27 -25.44 -24.82 -0.28
CA GLY A 27 -24.33 -24.05 -0.87
C GLY A 27 -23.13 -23.84 0.05
N GLU A 28 -23.16 -24.39 1.26
CA GLU A 28 -22.07 -24.26 2.24
C GLU A 28 -20.90 -25.20 1.95
N GLU A 29 -19.72 -24.78 2.39
CA GLU A 29 -18.48 -25.52 2.21
C GLU A 29 -18.46 -26.86 2.97
N VAL A 30 -17.73 -27.83 2.40
CA VAL A 30 -17.32 -29.08 3.06
C VAL A 30 -15.80 -29.17 3.03
N LEU A 31 -15.20 -29.47 4.18
CA LEU A 31 -13.76 -29.68 4.30
C LEU A 31 -13.45 -31.11 4.71
N PHE A 32 -12.51 -31.77 4.02
CA PHE A 32 -12.01 -33.09 4.42
C PHE A 32 -10.83 -33.01 5.38
N ASP A 33 -10.10 -31.90 5.34
CA ASP A 33 -9.01 -31.60 6.27
C ASP A 33 -9.51 -30.71 7.42
N LEU A 34 -8.71 -30.59 8.47
CA LEU A 34 -9.03 -29.75 9.62
C LEU A 34 -9.25 -28.29 9.18
N PRO A 35 -10.36 -27.64 9.55
CA PRO A 35 -10.62 -26.25 9.17
C PRO A 35 -9.50 -25.28 9.58
N ARG A 36 -8.81 -25.57 10.69
CA ARG A 36 -7.66 -24.80 11.21
C ARG A 36 -6.38 -24.95 10.40
N GLN A 37 -6.27 -26.02 9.59
CA GLN A 37 -5.17 -26.18 8.63
C GLN A 37 -5.49 -25.51 7.30
N ARG A 38 -6.79 -25.45 6.93
CA ARG A 38 -7.25 -24.77 5.71
C ARG A 38 -7.20 -23.26 5.84
N TYR A 39 -7.64 -22.70 6.98
CA TYR A 39 -7.73 -21.26 7.21
C TYR A 39 -6.77 -20.78 8.29
N GLY A 40 -6.11 -19.65 8.02
CA GLY A 40 -5.11 -19.06 8.90
C GLY A 40 -5.53 -17.74 9.56
N ALA A 41 -6.70 -17.19 9.24
CA ALA A 41 -7.13 -15.89 9.73
C ALA A 41 -8.65 -15.80 9.96
N GLY A 42 -9.07 -14.87 10.83
CA GLY A 42 -10.48 -14.63 11.15
C GLY A 42 -11.08 -15.72 12.04
N ILE A 43 -10.27 -16.35 12.89
CA ILE A 43 -10.64 -17.45 13.76
C ILE A 43 -10.70 -16.95 15.20
N LEU A 44 -11.78 -17.28 15.92
CA LEU A 44 -11.89 -17.15 17.37
C LEU A 44 -11.79 -18.53 18.01
N TYR A 45 -10.68 -18.77 18.70
CA TYR A 45 -10.41 -20.01 19.41
C TYR A 45 -11.17 -20.06 20.75
N PRO A 46 -11.49 -21.26 21.27
CA PRO A 46 -12.00 -21.38 22.63
C PRO A 46 -10.99 -20.82 23.64
N GLN A 47 -11.46 -20.37 24.80
CA GLN A 47 -10.59 -19.84 25.85
C GLN A 47 -9.70 -20.94 26.44
N GLN A 48 -8.55 -20.52 26.99
CA GLN A 48 -7.52 -21.41 27.58
C GLN A 48 -6.90 -22.40 26.58
N TYR A 49 -6.95 -22.09 25.28
CA TYR A 49 -6.30 -22.90 24.26
C TYR A 49 -4.77 -22.70 24.27
N THR A 50 -3.99 -23.78 24.42
CA THR A 50 -2.51 -23.74 24.56
C THR A 50 -1.77 -24.37 23.37
N LEU A 51 -0.48 -24.07 23.23
CA LEU A 51 0.39 -24.65 22.18
C LEU A 51 0.52 -26.18 22.28
N GLU A 52 0.51 -26.74 23.50
CA GLU A 52 0.49 -28.20 23.70
C GLU A 52 -0.75 -28.85 23.07
N ASN A 53 -1.87 -28.13 22.97
CA ASN A 53 -3.09 -28.59 22.26
C ASN A 53 -2.94 -28.55 20.73
N THR A 54 -1.85 -27.98 20.22
CA THR A 54 -1.53 -27.95 18.78
C THR A 54 -0.60 -29.12 18.40
N GLU A 55 0.30 -29.50 19.31
CA GLU A 55 1.25 -30.62 19.13
C GLU A 55 0.61 -31.99 19.40
N LYS A 56 -0.39 -32.04 20.28
CA LYS A 56 -1.19 -33.25 20.53
C LYS A 56 -2.26 -33.41 19.44
N LEU A 57 -1.83 -33.66 18.21
CA LEU A 57 -2.73 -34.23 17.19
C LEU A 57 -3.19 -35.59 17.69
N SER A 58 -4.50 -35.83 17.74
CA SER A 58 -5.00 -37.15 18.13
C SER A 58 -4.56 -38.22 17.12
N GLU A 59 -4.48 -39.50 17.52
CA GLU A 59 -4.20 -40.61 16.57
C GLU A 59 -5.19 -40.62 15.39
N GLU A 60 -6.42 -40.14 15.60
CA GLU A 60 -7.43 -39.98 14.56
C GLU A 60 -7.13 -38.83 13.59
N GLU A 61 -6.57 -37.70 14.05
CA GLU A 61 -6.12 -36.62 13.15
C GLU A 61 -4.93 -37.06 12.29
N LYS A 62 -4.01 -37.85 12.85
CA LYS A 62 -2.92 -38.48 12.08
C LYS A 62 -3.46 -39.45 11.04
N ASN A 63 -4.41 -40.30 11.41
CA ASN A 63 -5.06 -41.23 10.49
C ASN A 63 -5.84 -40.51 9.36
N ILE A 64 -6.48 -39.37 9.62
CA ILE A 64 -7.18 -38.58 8.59
C ILE A 64 -6.16 -37.96 7.62
N VAL A 65 -5.08 -37.35 8.14
CA VAL A 65 -4.00 -36.77 7.32
C VAL A 65 -3.29 -37.85 6.50
N GLU A 66 -3.03 -39.03 7.07
CA GLU A 66 -2.39 -40.17 6.41
C GLU A 66 -3.32 -40.84 5.38
N SER A 67 -4.64 -40.94 5.65
CA SER A 67 -5.60 -41.49 4.69
C SER A 67 -5.91 -40.57 3.51
N ASN A 68 -5.67 -39.26 3.65
CA ASN A 68 -5.89 -38.25 2.60
C ASN A 68 -4.66 -37.99 1.71
N LYS A 69 -3.46 -38.36 2.16
CA LYS A 69 -2.22 -38.20 1.38
C LYS A 69 -1.92 -39.45 0.55
N GLY A 70 -2.29 -39.42 -0.72
CA GLY A 70 -1.55 -40.19 -1.72
C GLY A 70 -0.13 -39.63 -1.82
N ILE A 71 0.83 -40.40 -1.31
CA ILE A 71 2.30 -40.35 -1.48
C ILE A 71 2.85 -39.09 -2.21
N GLU A 72 3.51 -38.20 -1.46
CA GLU A 72 4.93 -37.80 -1.62
C GLU A 72 5.28 -36.64 -0.65
N ASP A 73 6.35 -36.87 0.10
CA ASP A 73 7.25 -35.96 0.84
C ASP A 73 6.76 -34.59 1.34
N VAL A 74 6.68 -34.46 2.67
CA VAL A 74 7.01 -33.19 3.35
C VAL A 74 7.91 -33.51 4.55
N GLU A 75 9.20 -33.28 4.36
CA GLU A 75 10.23 -33.26 5.40
C GLU A 75 9.93 -32.22 6.49
N GLU A 76 10.42 -32.55 7.68
CA GLU A 76 10.45 -31.76 8.91
C GLU A 76 10.96 -30.33 8.70
N VAL A 77 10.19 -29.34 9.15
CA VAL A 77 10.75 -28.07 9.64
C VAL A 77 9.99 -27.63 10.89
N LEU A 78 10.38 -28.14 12.05
CA LEU A 78 10.03 -27.54 13.35
C LEU A 78 11.27 -27.57 14.26
N ASP A 79 12.19 -26.66 13.99
CA ASP A 79 13.11 -26.17 15.04
C ASP A 79 12.82 -24.68 15.27
N ARG A 80 12.03 -24.41 16.31
CA ARG A 80 11.83 -23.06 16.87
C ARG A 80 11.76 -23.16 18.38
N THR A 81 12.94 -23.21 18.97
CA THR A 81 13.36 -22.54 20.22
C THR A 81 12.24 -22.00 21.12
N LYS A 82 12.20 -22.57 22.34
CA LYS A 82 11.48 -22.12 23.53
C LYS A 82 11.48 -20.58 23.67
N ILE A 83 10.29 -19.98 23.64
CA ILE A 83 10.06 -18.61 24.09
C ILE A 83 9.15 -18.70 25.32
N ASP A 84 9.60 -18.13 26.43
CA ASP A 84 8.97 -18.16 27.75
C ASP A 84 7.49 -17.74 27.71
N THR A 85 6.61 -18.68 28.08
CA THR A 85 5.20 -18.45 28.40
C THR A 85 5.03 -18.42 29.91
N HIS A 86 5.53 -17.38 30.57
CA HIS A 86 5.15 -17.08 31.96
C HIS A 86 4.90 -15.59 32.11
N GLY A 87 3.66 -15.17 31.85
CA GLY A 87 3.12 -13.95 32.44
C GLY A 87 2.58 -14.29 33.83
N ASN A 88 3.20 -13.73 34.87
CA ASN A 88 2.76 -13.86 36.26
C ASN A 88 1.30 -13.43 36.41
N TYR A 89 0.50 -14.29 37.02
CA TYR A 89 -0.83 -13.98 37.52
C TYR A 89 -0.67 -13.30 38.89
N ASP A 90 -0.89 -11.99 38.97
CA ASP A 90 -1.15 -11.31 40.24
C ASP A 90 -2.67 -11.08 40.36
N GLU A 91 -3.23 -11.63 41.44
CA GLU A 91 -4.62 -11.50 41.85
C GLU A 91 -4.88 -10.08 42.40
N ASP A 92 -5.59 -9.24 41.66
CA ASP A 92 -6.33 -8.09 42.22
C ASP A 92 -7.69 -7.97 41.52
N ARG A 93 -8.67 -8.63 42.15
CA ARG A 93 -10.08 -8.70 41.74
C ARG A 93 -10.75 -7.34 41.93
N GLU A 94 -11.09 -6.69 40.80
CA GLU A 94 -12.18 -5.71 40.58
C GLU A 94 -11.94 -4.81 39.32
N GLN A 95 -10.87 -5.06 38.54
CA GLN A 95 -10.55 -4.34 37.28
C GLN A 95 -10.86 -5.10 35.96
N GLU A 96 -11.47 -6.28 36.05
CA GLU A 96 -11.17 -7.43 35.16
C GLU A 96 -11.78 -7.41 33.73
N GLY A 97 -13.06 -7.05 33.53
CA GLY A 97 -13.77 -7.49 32.31
C GLY A 97 -13.36 -6.88 30.95
N PHE A 98 -12.73 -5.69 30.89
CA PHE A 98 -12.29 -5.10 29.62
C PHE A 98 -10.84 -5.46 29.26
N GLU A 99 -9.94 -5.40 30.25
CA GLU A 99 -8.54 -5.81 30.05
C GLU A 99 -8.47 -7.27 29.64
N GLU A 100 -9.35 -8.12 30.21
CA GLU A 100 -9.53 -9.50 29.79
C GLU A 100 -9.88 -9.63 28.30
N VAL A 101 -10.90 -8.90 27.79
CA VAL A 101 -11.28 -8.96 26.36
C VAL A 101 -10.17 -8.48 25.44
N VAL A 102 -9.44 -7.42 25.80
CA VAL A 102 -8.29 -6.94 25.02
C VAL A 102 -7.14 -7.94 25.04
N ASN A 103 -6.87 -8.56 26.18
CA ASN A 103 -5.86 -9.61 26.30
C ASN A 103 -6.24 -10.81 25.42
N LEU A 104 -7.52 -11.21 25.38
CA LEU A 104 -8.02 -12.24 24.46
C LEU A 104 -7.85 -11.87 22.99
N THR A 105 -7.89 -10.59 22.61
CA THR A 105 -7.61 -10.16 21.21
C THR A 105 -6.12 -10.20 20.85
N ASN A 106 -5.23 -10.08 21.84
CA ASN A 106 -3.77 -10.05 21.65
C ASN A 106 -3.10 -11.42 21.90
N ALA A 107 -3.87 -12.43 22.31
CA ALA A 107 -3.37 -13.79 22.51
C ALA A 107 -2.89 -14.43 21.19
N TYR A 108 -1.95 -15.37 21.27
CA TYR A 108 -1.47 -16.11 20.09
C TYR A 108 -2.59 -16.86 19.37
N PHE A 109 -3.56 -17.37 20.13
CA PHE A 109 -4.83 -17.91 19.65
C PHE A 109 -5.96 -17.02 20.13
N PRO A 110 -6.37 -16.00 19.35
CA PRO A 110 -7.34 -15.02 19.81
C PRO A 110 -8.70 -15.66 20.06
N SER A 111 -9.32 -15.38 21.21
CA SER A 111 -10.71 -15.77 21.51
C SER A 111 -11.68 -14.61 21.35
N ALA A 112 -11.19 -13.42 20.98
CA ALA A 112 -12.01 -12.25 20.76
C ALA A 112 -11.54 -11.41 19.55
N ILE A 113 -12.50 -10.74 18.91
CA ILE A 113 -12.25 -9.59 18.03
C ILE A 113 -13.15 -8.44 18.46
N GLY A 114 -12.76 -7.21 18.18
CA GLY A 114 -13.61 -6.08 18.50
C GLY A 114 -13.32 -4.82 17.70
N VAL A 115 -14.24 -3.86 17.84
CA VAL A 115 -14.11 -2.54 17.24
C VAL A 115 -14.57 -1.49 18.23
N SER A 116 -13.73 -0.48 18.42
CA SER A 116 -14.05 0.70 19.22
C SER A 116 -14.43 1.86 18.33
N CYS A 117 -15.52 2.53 18.64
CA CYS A 117 -16.01 3.67 17.88
C CYS A 117 -16.56 4.75 18.82
N PHE A 118 -16.38 6.00 18.43
CA PHE A 118 -16.99 7.12 19.13
C PHE A 118 -18.34 7.41 18.48
N VAL A 119 -19.40 7.39 19.28
CA VAL A 119 -20.77 7.38 18.77
C VAL A 119 -21.63 8.41 19.45
N GLU A 120 -22.57 8.98 18.71
CA GLU A 120 -23.75 9.65 19.24
C GLU A 120 -24.87 8.61 19.31
N ILE A 121 -25.30 8.23 20.52
CA ILE A 121 -26.25 7.13 20.75
C ILE A 121 -27.55 7.39 19.98
N PRO A 122 -27.92 6.53 19.00
CA PRO A 122 -29.18 6.64 18.27
C PRO A 122 -30.38 6.38 19.18
N GLU A 123 -31.50 7.07 18.95
CA GLU A 123 -32.71 6.91 19.76
C GLU A 123 -33.27 5.48 19.73
N LYS A 124 -33.22 4.83 18.57
CA LYS A 124 -33.66 3.43 18.40
C LYS A 124 -32.58 2.40 18.78
N GLY A 125 -31.38 2.86 19.16
CA GLY A 125 -30.20 2.04 19.44
C GLY A 125 -29.53 1.46 18.18
N PHE A 126 -28.84 0.34 18.34
CA PHE A 126 -27.97 -0.26 17.31
C PHE A 126 -28.52 -1.56 16.75
N SER A 127 -28.15 -1.84 15.50
CA SER A 127 -28.29 -3.13 14.84
C SER A 127 -26.89 -3.67 14.62
N VAL A 128 -26.58 -4.82 15.22
CA VAL A 128 -25.29 -5.50 15.10
C VAL A 128 -25.51 -6.78 14.32
N GLN A 129 -25.00 -6.83 13.09
CA GLN A 129 -24.98 -8.05 12.29
C GLN A 129 -23.69 -8.81 12.61
N VAL A 130 -23.83 -10.08 12.98
CA VAL A 130 -22.73 -10.99 13.30
C VAL A 130 -22.73 -12.11 12.27
N LYS A 131 -21.58 -12.32 11.63
CA LYS A 131 -21.35 -13.45 10.75
C LYS A 131 -20.19 -14.29 11.26
N ALA A 132 -20.34 -15.61 11.19
CA ALA A 132 -19.27 -16.56 11.47
C ALA A 132 -19.57 -17.90 10.78
N GLY A 133 -18.57 -18.74 10.62
CA GLY A 133 -18.69 -20.15 10.27
C GLY A 133 -18.34 -21.00 11.48
N ARG A 134 -19.10 -22.06 11.72
CA ARG A 134 -18.75 -23.14 12.64
C ARG A 134 -18.66 -24.43 11.84
N TYR A 135 -17.70 -25.29 12.12
CA TYR A 135 -17.58 -26.55 11.39
C TYR A 135 -17.96 -27.69 12.32
N LYS A 136 -18.92 -28.52 11.89
CA LYS A 136 -19.35 -29.72 12.59
C LYS A 136 -18.83 -30.94 11.86
N PHE A 137 -18.23 -31.87 12.59
CA PHE A 137 -17.76 -33.14 12.03
C PHE A 137 -18.94 -34.11 11.89
N ASP A 138 -19.27 -34.49 10.65
CA ASP A 138 -20.41 -35.36 10.36
C ASP A 138 -20.19 -36.15 9.06
N GLU A 139 -21.12 -37.05 8.73
CA GLU A 139 -21.11 -37.77 7.44
C GLU A 139 -21.58 -36.86 6.30
N PHE A 140 -20.77 -36.77 5.24
CA PHE A 140 -21.09 -36.09 3.99
C PHE A 140 -21.34 -37.10 2.87
N ILE A 141 -22.46 -36.92 2.16
CA ILE A 141 -22.83 -37.72 0.99
C ILE A 141 -22.55 -36.89 -0.26
N TYR A 142 -21.71 -37.40 -1.16
CA TYR A 142 -21.38 -36.76 -2.43
C TYR A 142 -21.48 -37.75 -3.58
N LYS A 143 -21.67 -37.23 -4.79
CA LYS A 143 -21.61 -38.01 -6.03
C LYS A 143 -20.22 -37.88 -6.64
N ASP A 144 -19.59 -39.00 -6.94
CA ASP A 144 -18.30 -39.00 -7.65
C ASP A 144 -18.48 -38.75 -9.15
N GLU A 145 -17.38 -38.78 -9.90
CA GLU A 145 -17.37 -38.57 -11.36
C GLU A 145 -18.26 -39.58 -12.13
N ASN A 146 -18.56 -40.74 -11.53
CA ASN A 146 -19.43 -41.77 -12.09
C ASN A 146 -20.90 -41.63 -11.64
N GLN A 147 -21.24 -40.58 -10.90
CA GLN A 147 -22.55 -40.34 -10.26
C GLN A 147 -22.92 -41.31 -9.13
N ASP A 148 -21.97 -42.10 -8.63
CA ASP A 148 -22.20 -43.00 -7.52
C ASP A 148 -22.20 -42.24 -6.19
N GLU A 149 -23.17 -42.54 -5.31
CA GLU A 149 -23.24 -41.94 -3.98
C GLU A 149 -22.19 -42.55 -3.05
N LYS A 150 -21.24 -41.72 -2.62
CA LYS A 150 -20.22 -42.06 -1.64
C LYS A 150 -20.45 -41.30 -0.34
N LYS A 151 -20.18 -41.97 0.77
CA LYS A 151 -20.20 -41.39 2.11
C LYS A 151 -18.78 -41.21 2.62
N ARG A 152 -18.47 -40.03 3.14
CA ARG A 152 -17.17 -39.73 3.75
C ARG A 152 -17.38 -38.81 4.94
N LYS A 153 -16.63 -39.01 6.02
CA LYS A 153 -16.62 -38.06 7.15
C LYS A 153 -15.95 -36.77 6.72
N ALA A 154 -16.56 -35.64 7.06
CA ALA A 154 -16.07 -34.32 6.70
C ALA A 154 -16.52 -33.28 7.73
N TYR A 155 -15.89 -32.12 7.68
CA TYR A 155 -16.28 -30.93 8.39
C TYR A 155 -17.30 -30.14 7.57
N LEU A 156 -18.55 -30.14 8.02
CA LEU A 156 -19.66 -29.42 7.42
C LEU A 156 -19.74 -28.01 8.02
N ARG A 157 -19.66 -26.98 7.19
CA ARG A 157 -19.82 -25.60 7.62
C ARG A 157 -21.28 -25.29 7.97
N GLU A 158 -21.49 -24.74 9.16
CA GLU A 158 -22.71 -24.11 9.63
C GLU A 158 -22.51 -22.58 9.63
N CYS A 159 -23.34 -21.87 8.88
CA CYS A 159 -23.30 -20.41 8.80
C CYS A 159 -24.07 -19.78 9.95
N ILE A 160 -23.41 -18.87 10.67
CA ILE A 160 -24.03 -17.96 11.63
C ILE A 160 -24.15 -16.61 10.91
N ASN A 161 -25.37 -16.06 10.82
CA ASN A 161 -25.63 -14.75 10.24
C ASN A 161 -26.83 -14.10 10.95
N GLU A 162 -26.58 -13.60 12.15
CA GLU A 162 -27.61 -13.11 13.06
C GLU A 162 -27.59 -11.59 13.18
N ILE A 163 -28.75 -10.99 13.40
CA ILE A 163 -28.88 -9.54 13.62
C ILE A 163 -29.41 -9.32 15.04
N ILE A 164 -28.59 -8.66 15.86
CA ILE A 164 -28.93 -8.34 17.24
C ILE A 164 -29.35 -6.87 17.31
N HIS A 165 -30.53 -6.62 17.86
CA HIS A 165 -31.00 -5.28 18.13
C HIS A 165 -30.70 -4.90 19.58
N ILE A 166 -29.97 -3.80 19.75
CA ILE A 166 -29.65 -3.22 21.05
C ILE A 166 -30.45 -1.94 21.18
N LYS A 167 -31.30 -1.84 22.20
CA LYS A 167 -32.04 -0.60 22.49
C LYS A 167 -31.11 0.43 23.11
N ALA A 168 -31.43 1.72 22.94
CA ALA A 168 -30.62 2.80 23.51
C ALA A 168 -30.47 2.70 25.04
N GLU A 169 -31.53 2.26 25.73
CA GLU A 169 -31.57 2.06 27.18
C GLU A 169 -30.71 0.87 27.66
N GLU A 170 -30.38 -0.09 26.78
CA GLU A 170 -29.53 -1.23 27.11
C GLU A 170 -28.03 -0.88 27.03
N ILE A 171 -27.67 0.25 26.42
CA ILE A 171 -26.27 0.66 26.27
C ILE A 171 -25.71 0.98 27.66
N PRO A 172 -24.55 0.42 28.05
CA PRO A 172 -23.98 0.67 29.36
C PRO A 172 -23.78 2.17 29.62
N PRO A 173 -24.42 2.75 30.65
CA PRO A 173 -24.40 4.19 30.88
C PRO A 173 -23.08 4.66 31.53
N LEU A 174 -22.41 3.79 32.27
CA LEU A 174 -21.19 4.11 33.00
C LEU A 174 -19.95 3.51 32.33
N PRO A 175 -18.78 4.17 32.47
CA PRO A 175 -17.51 3.60 32.03
C PRO A 175 -17.27 2.23 32.68
N LYS A 176 -16.64 1.32 31.94
CA LYS A 176 -16.30 -0.07 32.34
C LYS A 176 -17.49 -0.99 32.61
N GLN A 177 -18.73 -0.54 32.39
CA GLN A 177 -19.88 -1.45 32.37
C GLN A 177 -20.01 -2.13 31.01
N ASN A 178 -20.40 -3.40 31.06
CA ASN A 178 -20.51 -4.27 29.89
C ASN A 178 -21.94 -4.77 29.74
N LEU A 179 -22.48 -4.70 28.53
CA LEU A 179 -23.68 -5.44 28.13
C LEU A 179 -23.24 -6.73 27.45
N LYS A 180 -23.78 -7.86 27.91
CA LYS A 180 -23.56 -9.19 27.35
C LYS A 180 -24.81 -9.64 26.58
N LYS A 181 -24.65 -10.04 25.32
CA LYS A 181 -25.72 -10.60 24.48
C LYS A 181 -25.22 -11.90 23.81
N PRO A 182 -25.68 -13.09 24.26
CA PRO A 182 -25.30 -14.34 23.62
C PRO A 182 -25.88 -14.41 22.20
N ILE A 183 -25.11 -14.99 21.28
CA ILE A 183 -25.54 -15.20 19.90
C ILE A 183 -26.27 -16.54 19.83
N GLN A 184 -27.54 -16.49 19.43
CA GLN A 184 -28.39 -17.66 19.32
C GLN A 184 -28.77 -17.93 17.87
N VAL A 185 -28.67 -19.17 17.43
CA VAL A 185 -29.11 -19.63 16.10
C VAL A 185 -30.18 -20.69 16.32
N LYS A 186 -31.37 -20.51 15.73
CA LYS A 186 -32.54 -21.40 15.96
C LYS A 186 -32.81 -21.65 17.45
N GLU A 187 -32.77 -20.57 18.26
CA GLU A 187 -33.00 -20.59 19.72
C GLU A 187 -31.96 -21.36 20.56
N LYS A 188 -30.85 -21.79 19.96
CA LYS A 188 -29.73 -22.44 20.68
C LYS A 188 -28.58 -21.47 20.85
N ASP A 189 -28.00 -21.45 22.04
CA ASP A 189 -26.77 -20.72 22.31
C ASP A 189 -25.61 -21.34 21.53
N THR A 190 -24.85 -20.48 20.85
CA THR A 190 -23.69 -20.88 20.07
C THR A 190 -22.42 -20.95 20.92
N GLY A 191 -22.35 -20.21 22.04
CA GLY A 191 -21.13 -19.95 22.81
C GLY A 191 -20.34 -18.72 22.30
N LEU A 192 -20.77 -18.11 21.19
CA LEU A 192 -20.28 -16.80 20.75
C LEU A 192 -21.12 -15.71 21.43
N VAL A 193 -20.46 -14.68 21.96
CA VAL A 193 -21.13 -13.64 22.73
C VAL A 193 -20.71 -12.25 22.27
N LEU A 194 -21.68 -11.36 22.08
CA LEU A 194 -21.46 -9.95 21.86
C LEU A 194 -21.33 -9.21 23.20
N TYR A 195 -20.19 -8.55 23.39
CA TYR A 195 -19.92 -7.62 24.47
C TYR A 195 -19.96 -6.19 23.97
N ILE A 196 -20.65 -5.31 24.69
CA ILE A 196 -20.63 -3.86 24.45
C ILE A 196 -20.12 -3.20 25.72
N THR A 197 -18.95 -2.56 25.64
CA THR A 197 -18.28 -1.90 26.76
C THR A 197 -18.28 -0.39 26.56
N ASN A 198 -18.66 0.38 27.57
CA ASN A 198 -18.49 1.83 27.55
C ASN A 198 -17.09 2.23 28.08
N ARG A 199 -16.31 2.92 27.24
CA ARG A 199 -14.92 3.34 27.52
C ARG A 199 -14.77 4.85 27.70
N SER A 200 -15.86 5.58 27.87
CA SER A 200 -15.82 7.04 27.98
C SER A 200 -15.06 7.45 29.26
N VAL A 201 -14.07 8.33 29.14
CA VAL A 201 -13.25 8.77 30.28
C VAL A 201 -13.87 9.96 31.04
N PHE A 202 -14.88 10.63 30.46
CA PHE A 202 -15.53 11.80 31.06
C PHE A 202 -17.05 11.68 31.04
N ARG A 203 -17.68 11.93 32.20
CA ARG A 203 -19.08 12.33 32.32
C ARG A 203 -19.17 13.84 32.08
N GLY A 204 -19.75 14.23 30.95
CA GLY A 204 -20.43 15.52 30.84
C GLY A 204 -21.89 15.22 30.55
N ASP A 205 -22.78 15.57 31.48
CA ASP A 205 -24.22 15.23 31.54
C ASP A 205 -25.10 15.72 30.36
N LEU A 206 -24.52 16.10 29.21
CA LEU A 206 -25.26 16.81 28.16
C LEU A 206 -25.12 16.26 26.74
N ASP A 207 -24.16 15.37 26.46
CA ASP A 207 -24.02 14.80 25.12
C ASP A 207 -24.28 13.29 25.17
N LYS A 208 -25.22 12.80 24.35
CA LYS A 208 -25.42 11.36 24.04
C LYS A 208 -24.19 10.72 23.36
N LYS A 209 -22.98 11.25 23.58
CA LYS A 209 -21.75 10.83 22.93
C LYS A 209 -20.93 9.97 23.87
N CYS A 210 -20.54 8.79 23.41
CA CYS A 210 -19.73 7.87 24.20
C CYS A 210 -18.75 7.11 23.31
N LEU A 211 -17.67 6.64 23.92
CA LEU A 211 -16.75 5.71 23.30
C LEU A 211 -17.22 4.30 23.63
N LEU A 212 -17.66 3.53 22.64
CA LEU A 212 -18.10 2.16 22.81
C LEU A 212 -17.12 1.19 22.16
N THR A 213 -16.90 0.05 22.79
CA THR A 213 -16.23 -1.11 22.20
C THR A 213 -17.23 -2.22 22.06
N PHE A 214 -17.43 -2.69 20.83
CA PHE A 214 -18.18 -3.88 20.52
C PHE A 214 -17.17 -5.01 20.32
N SER A 215 -17.34 -6.14 20.99
CA SER A 215 -16.45 -7.28 20.89
C SER A 215 -17.25 -8.57 20.72
N LEU A 216 -16.80 -9.44 19.82
CA LEU A 216 -17.27 -10.82 19.75
C LEU A 216 -16.26 -11.70 20.47
N VAL A 217 -16.74 -12.47 21.45
CA VAL A 217 -15.93 -13.32 22.31
C VAL A 217 -16.43 -14.75 22.22
N ASN A 218 -15.52 -15.67 21.95
CA ASN A 218 -15.77 -17.09 22.12
C ASN A 218 -15.65 -17.43 23.62
N GLU A 219 -16.74 -17.86 24.24
CA GLU A 219 -16.76 -18.25 25.67
C GLU A 219 -16.68 -19.76 25.88
N LEU A 220 -16.54 -20.55 24.81
CA LEU A 220 -16.32 -21.97 24.93
C LEU A 220 -14.94 -22.22 25.54
N LEU A 221 -14.86 -23.18 26.46
CA LEU A 221 -13.59 -23.64 27.04
C LEU A 221 -12.98 -24.72 26.16
N GLY A 222 -11.67 -24.65 25.93
CA GLY A 222 -10.90 -25.74 25.34
C GLY A 222 -10.91 -26.97 26.25
N ASN A 223 -10.91 -28.17 25.67
CA ASN A 223 -10.70 -29.38 26.46
C ASN A 223 -9.25 -29.84 26.24
N GLU A 224 -8.51 -30.18 27.29
CA GLU A 224 -7.17 -30.75 27.15
C GLU A 224 -7.23 -32.03 26.27
N GLY A 225 -6.53 -32.00 25.13
CA GLY A 225 -6.34 -33.16 24.26
C GLY A 225 -7.55 -33.63 23.43
N SER A 226 -8.54 -32.79 23.13
CA SER A 226 -9.75 -33.22 22.40
C SER A 226 -9.77 -32.87 20.90
N PHE A 227 -10.14 -33.88 20.10
CA PHE A 227 -10.48 -33.80 18.66
C PHE A 227 -11.52 -32.72 18.31
N HIS A 228 -12.39 -32.33 19.26
CA HIS A 228 -13.52 -31.41 19.03
C HIS A 228 -13.19 -29.93 19.20
N ASP A 229 -11.93 -29.54 19.43
CA ASP A 229 -11.59 -28.12 19.61
C ASP A 229 -11.82 -27.28 18.34
N SER A 230 -11.73 -27.89 17.14
CA SER A 230 -12.12 -27.25 15.88
C SER A 230 -13.61 -26.90 15.82
N GLU A 231 -14.48 -27.74 16.39
CA GLU A 231 -15.93 -27.48 16.45
C GLU A 231 -16.30 -26.39 17.46
N LYS A 232 -15.39 -26.05 18.38
CA LYS A 232 -15.51 -24.94 19.31
C LYS A 232 -14.90 -23.65 18.79
N CYS A 233 -14.24 -23.67 17.62
CA CYS A 233 -13.73 -22.48 16.97
C CYS A 233 -14.82 -21.81 16.12
N PHE A 234 -14.79 -20.48 16.06
CA PHE A 234 -15.58 -19.70 15.10
C PHE A 234 -14.66 -19.16 14.01
N PHE A 235 -14.96 -19.45 12.76
CA PHE A 235 -14.21 -19.02 11.58
C PHE A 235 -14.91 -17.85 10.92
N GLN A 236 -14.19 -17.10 10.07
CA GLN A 236 -14.78 -16.05 9.21
C GLN A 236 -15.58 -15.02 10.01
N VAL A 237 -15.09 -14.69 11.20
CA VAL A 237 -15.84 -13.86 12.14
C VAL A 237 -15.85 -12.41 11.66
N GLU A 238 -17.06 -11.89 11.45
CA GLU A 238 -17.30 -10.52 11.05
C GLU A 238 -18.43 -9.90 11.88
N MET A 239 -18.28 -8.63 12.22
CA MET A 239 -19.28 -7.84 12.91
C MET A 239 -19.48 -6.52 12.19
N LYS A 240 -20.75 -6.16 11.93
CA LYS A 240 -21.14 -4.90 11.33
C LYS A 240 -22.17 -4.18 12.18
N ILE A 241 -21.90 -2.93 12.51
CA ILE A 241 -22.69 -2.12 13.44
C ILE A 241 -23.30 -0.95 12.66
N ARG A 242 -24.61 -0.77 12.83
CA ARG A 242 -25.41 0.30 12.23
C ARG A 242 -26.39 0.88 13.26
N SER A 243 -26.82 2.12 13.06
CA SER A 243 -27.97 2.64 13.80
C SER A 243 -29.27 2.00 13.31
N ARG A 244 -30.24 1.80 14.21
CA ARG A 244 -31.57 1.29 13.83
C ARG A 244 -32.47 2.32 13.15
N ASP A 245 -32.13 3.60 13.27
CA ASP A 245 -32.82 4.69 12.57
C ASP A 245 -32.17 5.03 11.21
N GLY A 246 -31.09 4.35 10.83
CA GLY A 246 -30.38 4.56 9.57
C GLY A 246 -29.54 5.85 9.52
N LYS A 247 -29.45 6.61 10.63
CA LYS A 247 -28.67 7.84 10.73
C LYS A 247 -27.18 7.54 10.87
N ALA A 248 -26.35 8.47 10.40
CA ALA A 248 -24.90 8.41 10.56
C ALA A 248 -24.51 8.82 11.99
N CYS A 249 -24.38 7.84 12.88
CA CYS A 249 -24.17 8.04 14.32
C CYS A 249 -22.70 7.90 14.76
N PHE A 250 -21.81 7.41 13.88
CA PHE A 250 -20.39 7.24 14.21
C PHE A 250 -19.64 8.53 13.93
N LEU A 251 -18.92 9.02 14.93
CA LEU A 251 -18.15 10.26 14.93
C LEU A 251 -16.65 9.98 14.79
N PRO A 252 -15.81 10.97 14.41
CA PRO A 252 -14.38 10.80 14.33
C PRO A 252 -13.83 10.34 15.68
N TYR A 253 -12.99 9.31 15.63
CA TYR A 253 -12.40 8.71 16.81
C TYR A 253 -11.50 9.75 17.51
N PRO A 254 -11.63 9.94 18.85
CA PRO A 254 -10.84 10.92 19.57
C PRO A 254 -9.34 10.63 19.45
N GLU A 255 -8.60 11.59 18.91
CA GLU A 255 -7.14 11.51 18.88
C GLU A 255 -6.57 11.75 20.28
N LYS A 256 -5.58 10.93 20.67
CA LYS A 256 -4.76 11.22 21.85
C LYS A 256 -4.03 12.55 21.63
N LYS A 257 -4.01 13.42 22.65
CA LYS A 257 -3.19 14.64 22.66
C LYS A 257 -1.72 14.27 22.79
N TYR A 258 -1.11 13.78 21.71
CA TYR A 258 0.35 13.66 21.63
C TYR A 258 0.98 15.04 21.46
N ILE A 259 2.25 15.16 21.86
CA ILE A 259 3.09 16.32 21.52
C ILE A 259 3.18 16.35 19.98
N GLN A 260 2.48 17.29 19.36
CA GLN A 260 2.45 17.41 17.90
C GLN A 260 3.75 18.07 17.43
N ASN A 261 4.60 17.32 16.75
CA ASN A 261 5.72 17.91 16.01
C ASN A 261 5.20 18.64 14.75
N GLU A 262 6.07 19.34 14.02
CA GLU A 262 5.66 20.05 12.80
C GLU A 262 5.11 19.10 11.72
N ASP A 263 5.66 17.89 11.59
CA ASP A 263 5.22 16.89 10.62
C ASP A 263 3.79 16.38 10.90
N ASP A 264 3.44 16.16 12.17
CA ASP A 264 2.10 15.78 12.60
C ASP A 264 1.09 16.87 12.24
N LYS A 265 1.46 18.16 12.41
CA LYS A 265 0.59 19.28 12.03
C LYS A 265 0.38 19.33 10.51
N ILE A 266 1.43 19.08 9.73
CA ILE A 266 1.34 19.01 8.26
C ILE A 266 0.46 17.85 7.84
N ASN A 267 0.64 16.67 8.42
CA ASN A 267 -0.19 15.50 8.14
C ASN A 267 -1.66 15.75 8.50
N LYS A 268 -1.94 16.37 9.64
CA LYS A 268 -3.31 16.79 10.00
C LYS A 268 -3.91 17.74 8.98
N LEU A 269 -3.14 18.69 8.45
CA LEU A 269 -3.61 19.57 7.40
C LEU A 269 -3.89 18.79 6.09
N LEU A 270 -2.95 17.93 5.65
CA LEU A 270 -3.07 17.14 4.42
C LEU A 270 -4.27 16.19 4.47
N TYR A 271 -4.44 15.48 5.59
CA TYR A 271 -5.45 14.44 5.79
C TYR A 271 -6.69 14.93 6.57
N ARG A 272 -6.90 16.25 6.70
CA ARG A 272 -8.03 16.84 7.45
C ARG A 272 -9.43 16.37 7.06
N ASN A 273 -9.59 15.85 5.84
CA ASN A 273 -10.85 15.32 5.32
C ASN A 273 -10.93 13.79 5.40
N TYR A 274 -9.88 13.12 5.91
CA TYR A 274 -9.81 11.69 6.10
C TYR A 274 -9.87 11.40 7.59
N MET A 275 -11.06 11.06 8.06
CA MET A 275 -11.31 10.78 9.46
C MET A 275 -11.33 9.27 9.71
N SER A 276 -10.70 8.85 10.81
CA SER A 276 -10.89 7.51 11.36
C SER A 276 -12.11 7.50 12.26
N TYR A 277 -13.07 6.61 12.02
CA TYR A 277 -14.29 6.51 12.84
C TYR A 277 -14.24 5.38 13.85
N ALA A 278 -13.29 4.46 13.69
CA ALA A 278 -13.17 3.28 14.50
C ALA A 278 -11.73 2.74 14.58
N ILE A 279 -11.44 1.99 15.64
CA ILE A 279 -10.19 1.25 15.84
C ILE A 279 -10.56 -0.22 16.08
N GLY A 280 -9.98 -1.13 15.29
CA GLY A 280 -10.14 -2.57 15.48
C GLY A 280 -9.19 -3.12 16.56
N HIS A 281 -9.60 -4.21 17.20
CA HIS A 281 -8.87 -4.97 18.21
C HIS A 281 -8.84 -6.43 17.77
N GLY A 282 -7.65 -6.99 17.55
CA GLY A 282 -7.49 -8.30 16.88
C GLY A 282 -7.92 -8.32 15.41
N CYS A 283 -8.32 -7.17 14.84
CA CYS A 283 -8.74 -7.02 13.45
C CYS A 283 -8.56 -5.57 12.97
N SER A 284 -8.75 -5.34 11.67
CA SER A 284 -8.90 -3.99 11.10
C SER A 284 -10.33 -3.48 11.27
N ALA A 285 -10.52 -2.17 11.13
CA ALA A 285 -11.84 -1.55 11.09
C ALA A 285 -12.10 -0.91 9.72
N TYR A 286 -13.33 -1.04 9.23
CA TYR A 286 -13.84 -0.40 8.03
C TYR A 286 -15.09 0.39 8.37
N TRP A 287 -15.38 1.43 7.60
CA TRP A 287 -16.57 2.25 7.81
C TRP A 287 -17.14 2.77 6.50
N GLU A 288 -18.45 2.98 6.50
CA GLU A 288 -19.18 3.60 5.39
C GLU A 288 -19.47 5.06 5.74
N GLU A 289 -18.66 5.98 5.24
CA GLU A 289 -18.80 7.41 5.49
C GLU A 289 -20.03 8.00 4.75
N SER A 290 -20.88 8.73 5.47
CA SER A 290 -22.04 9.41 4.86
C SER A 290 -21.67 10.81 4.38
N THR A 291 -21.01 11.55 5.27
CA THR A 291 -20.56 12.92 5.11
C THR A 291 -19.29 13.09 5.93
N ILE A 292 -18.45 14.07 5.58
CA ILE A 292 -17.23 14.33 6.34
C ILE A 292 -17.61 14.59 7.80
N GLY A 293 -17.02 13.80 8.70
CA GLY A 293 -17.28 13.83 10.14
C GLY A 293 -18.40 12.90 10.63
N ARG A 294 -19.08 12.11 9.77
CA ARG A 294 -20.05 11.09 10.21
C ARG A 294 -20.09 9.84 9.32
N ALA A 295 -20.00 8.66 9.94
CA ALA A 295 -20.19 7.37 9.27
C ALA A 295 -21.54 6.71 9.60
N LYS A 296 -22.09 5.94 8.64
CA LYS A 296 -23.35 5.17 8.76
C LYS A 296 -23.15 3.80 9.37
N SER A 297 -21.99 3.19 9.13
CA SER A 297 -21.68 1.86 9.61
C SER A 297 -20.20 1.71 9.91
N VAL A 298 -19.91 0.84 10.88
CA VAL A 298 -18.56 0.38 11.23
C VAL A 298 -18.56 -1.14 11.17
N GLU A 299 -17.48 -1.72 10.66
CA GLU A 299 -17.35 -3.15 10.36
C GLU A 299 -15.95 -3.64 10.73
N THR A 300 -15.85 -4.84 11.30
CA THR A 300 -14.56 -5.52 11.48
C THR A 300 -14.08 -6.11 10.16
N ARG A 301 -12.80 -5.97 9.83
CA ARG A 301 -12.19 -6.60 8.66
C ARG A 301 -10.94 -7.38 9.06
N ILE A 302 -10.86 -8.63 8.61
CA ILE A 302 -9.69 -9.48 8.87
C ILE A 302 -8.53 -9.10 7.94
N ILE A 303 -8.77 -9.03 6.63
CA ILE A 303 -7.79 -8.51 5.67
C ILE A 303 -8.01 -7.00 5.50
N PRO A 304 -7.03 -6.15 5.86
CA PRO A 304 -7.09 -4.74 5.55
C PRO A 304 -6.93 -4.53 4.05
N ASP A 305 -7.87 -3.82 3.44
CA ASP A 305 -7.76 -3.36 2.07
C ASP A 305 -8.18 -1.89 1.96
N PHE A 306 -7.40 -1.11 1.21
CA PHE A 306 -7.70 0.28 0.92
C PHE A 306 -7.30 0.62 -0.51
N GLU A 307 -8.15 1.38 -1.20
CA GLU A 307 -7.87 1.83 -2.55
C GLU A 307 -7.15 3.18 -2.54
N MET A 308 -5.87 3.18 -2.88
CA MET A 308 -5.13 4.41 -3.13
C MET A 308 -5.43 4.89 -4.56
N LYS A 309 -6.14 6.02 -4.66
CA LYS A 309 -6.38 6.67 -5.95
C LYS A 309 -5.05 7.15 -6.56
N PRO A 310 -4.83 7.00 -7.88
CA PRO A 310 -3.64 7.53 -8.51
C PRO A 310 -3.64 9.06 -8.46
N ILE A 311 -2.47 9.67 -8.22
CA ILE A 311 -2.28 11.11 -8.41
C ILE A 311 -1.99 11.34 -9.89
N LEU A 312 -2.90 12.03 -10.57
CA LEU A 312 -2.71 12.45 -11.95
C LEU A 312 -2.11 13.86 -11.98
N PRO A 313 -1.16 14.14 -12.90
CA PRO A 313 -0.66 15.49 -13.08
C PRO A 313 -1.81 16.42 -13.53
N ALA A 314 -1.78 17.67 -13.06
CA ALA A 314 -2.71 18.69 -13.51
C ALA A 314 -2.56 18.90 -15.02
N LYS A 315 -3.70 18.98 -15.73
CA LYS A 315 -3.74 19.50 -17.10
C LYS A 315 -3.83 21.01 -17.01
N LEU A 316 -2.87 21.70 -17.60
CA LEU A 316 -2.85 23.15 -17.68
C LEU A 316 -3.26 23.54 -19.09
N ASP A 317 -4.25 24.42 -19.18
CA ASP A 317 -4.75 24.89 -20.48
C ASP A 317 -3.67 25.74 -21.16
N ASN A 318 -3.48 25.53 -22.47
CA ASN A 318 -2.55 26.28 -23.31
C ASN A 318 -1.06 26.21 -22.90
N VAL A 319 -0.67 25.22 -22.08
CA VAL A 319 0.74 24.97 -21.73
C VAL A 319 1.24 23.71 -22.42
N GLU A 320 2.17 23.85 -23.36
CA GLU A 320 2.85 22.74 -24.04
C GLU A 320 4.31 22.64 -23.56
N LEU A 321 4.58 21.67 -22.68
CA LEU A 321 5.92 21.42 -22.14
C LEU A 321 6.72 20.47 -23.03
N SER A 322 6.89 20.83 -24.29
CA SER A 322 7.56 20.02 -25.31
C SER A 322 9.07 19.90 -25.05
N MET A 323 9.57 18.68 -24.87
CA MET A 323 11.02 18.42 -24.82
C MET A 323 11.71 18.84 -26.12
N PHE A 324 11.02 18.77 -27.26
CA PHE A 324 11.58 19.18 -28.54
C PHE A 324 11.79 20.69 -28.60
N ASN A 325 10.78 21.50 -28.21
CA ASN A 325 10.92 22.97 -28.20
C ASN A 325 11.96 23.43 -27.18
N LEU A 326 12.09 22.72 -26.06
CA LEU A 326 13.10 22.99 -25.03
C LEU A 326 14.52 22.46 -25.38
N SER A 327 14.69 21.80 -26.53
CA SER A 327 15.98 21.26 -26.99
C SER A 327 16.71 22.21 -27.95
N ASP A 328 17.91 21.83 -28.38
CA ASP A 328 18.71 22.50 -29.41
C ASP A 328 18.09 22.44 -30.82
N TYR A 329 17.02 21.66 -31.01
CA TYR A 329 16.36 21.46 -32.31
C TYR A 329 15.04 22.20 -32.50
N GLY A 330 14.43 22.70 -31.43
CA GLY A 330 13.11 23.31 -31.48
C GLY A 330 13.12 24.83 -31.26
N ASP A 331 11.93 25.40 -31.09
CA ASP A 331 11.77 26.81 -30.74
C ASP A 331 11.94 27.02 -29.23
N PHE A 332 13.17 27.34 -28.83
CA PHE A 332 13.51 27.54 -27.42
C PHE A 332 12.78 28.73 -26.79
N ASN A 333 12.47 29.78 -27.56
CA ASN A 333 11.73 30.93 -27.06
C ASN A 333 10.27 30.56 -26.75
N ASP A 334 9.65 29.76 -27.61
CA ASP A 334 8.34 29.16 -27.31
C ASP A 334 8.41 28.25 -26.07
N GLY A 335 9.47 27.46 -25.94
CA GLY A 335 9.74 26.66 -24.74
C GLY A 335 9.76 27.51 -23.46
N ILE A 336 10.56 28.57 -23.42
CA ILE A 336 10.65 29.50 -22.28
C ILE A 336 9.28 30.13 -21.97
N ARG A 337 8.55 30.60 -22.99
CA ARG A 337 7.21 31.15 -22.82
C ARG A 337 6.26 30.16 -22.13
N ASN A 338 6.31 28.87 -22.50
CA ASN A 338 5.51 27.83 -21.85
C ASN A 338 5.93 27.56 -20.40
N LEU A 339 7.21 27.68 -20.06
CA LEU A 339 7.70 27.58 -18.68
C LEU A 339 7.25 28.77 -17.81
N GLU A 340 7.22 29.97 -18.37
CA GLU A 340 6.69 31.17 -17.71
C GLU A 340 5.17 31.06 -17.49
N LEU A 341 4.45 30.51 -18.47
CA LEU A 341 3.02 30.25 -18.35
C LEU A 341 2.72 29.20 -17.27
N LEU A 342 3.53 28.13 -17.19
CA LEU A 342 3.48 27.17 -16.08
C LEU A 342 3.64 27.86 -14.72
N CYS A 343 4.60 28.78 -14.57
CA CYS A 343 4.79 29.54 -13.34
C CYS A 343 3.58 30.41 -13.00
N SER A 344 2.97 31.01 -14.02
CA SER A 344 1.79 31.86 -13.87
C SER A 344 0.58 31.07 -13.37
N HIS A 345 0.31 29.90 -13.94
CA HIS A 345 -0.72 28.98 -13.45
C HIS A 345 -0.44 28.47 -12.04
N TYR A 346 0.82 28.15 -11.72
CA TYR A 346 1.18 27.72 -10.37
C TYR A 346 0.98 28.85 -9.35
N GLU A 347 1.35 30.08 -9.67
CA GLU A 347 1.10 31.25 -8.82
C GLU A 347 -0.39 31.47 -8.58
N GLU A 348 -1.21 31.41 -9.63
CA GLU A 348 -2.66 31.54 -9.52
C GLU A 348 -3.22 30.48 -8.57
N TRP A 349 -2.79 29.23 -8.73
CA TRP A 349 -3.20 28.13 -7.85
C TRP A 349 -2.78 28.37 -6.40
N ILE A 350 -1.55 28.86 -6.14
CA ILE A 350 -1.07 29.19 -4.78
C ILE A 350 -1.99 30.27 -4.17
N ARG A 351 -2.29 31.34 -4.91
CA ARG A 351 -3.17 32.42 -4.45
C ARG A 351 -4.60 31.94 -4.18
N GLN A 352 -5.10 30.99 -4.97
CA GLN A 352 -6.38 30.33 -4.71
C GLN A 352 -6.34 29.51 -3.42
N GLN A 353 -5.24 28.78 -3.13
CA GLN A 353 -5.09 28.06 -1.87
C GLN A 353 -4.94 28.99 -0.66
N GLU A 354 -4.23 30.11 -0.82
CA GLU A 354 -4.07 31.14 0.22
C GLU A 354 -5.43 31.70 0.67
N LYS A 355 -6.32 32.01 -0.27
CA LYS A 355 -7.70 32.47 0.03
C LYS A 355 -8.51 31.45 0.85
N ARG A 356 -8.19 30.15 0.73
CA ARG A 356 -8.87 29.07 1.46
C ARG A 356 -8.40 28.91 2.90
N ILE A 357 -7.30 29.56 3.32
CA ILE A 357 -6.79 29.43 4.70
C ILE A 357 -7.87 29.87 5.70
N HIS A 358 -8.58 30.96 5.41
CA HIS A 358 -9.61 31.50 6.31
C HIS A 358 -10.82 30.58 6.49
N SER A 359 -11.04 29.60 5.61
CA SER A 359 -12.12 28.60 5.77
C SER A 359 -11.70 27.34 6.53
N LEU A 360 -10.43 27.23 6.93
CA LEU A 360 -9.93 26.13 7.75
C LEU A 360 -10.14 26.41 9.24
N ASP A 361 -10.19 25.34 10.06
CA ASP A 361 -10.12 25.45 11.52
C ASP A 361 -8.90 26.29 11.92
N THR A 362 -9.09 27.25 12.84
CA THR A 362 -8.06 28.14 13.38
C THR A 362 -6.77 27.41 13.77
N LYS A 363 -6.87 26.16 14.25
CA LYS A 363 -5.71 25.32 14.62
C LYS A 363 -4.83 24.94 13.42
N LEU A 364 -5.40 24.89 12.22
CA LEU A 364 -4.72 24.49 10.99
C LEU A 364 -4.19 25.69 10.19
N GLN A 365 -4.65 26.90 10.49
CA GLN A 365 -4.34 28.10 9.70
C GLN A 365 -2.86 28.46 9.71
N ASP A 366 -2.18 28.39 10.87
CA ASP A 366 -0.73 28.66 10.97
C ASP A 366 0.08 27.73 10.07
N THR A 367 -0.18 26.42 10.16
CA THR A 367 0.46 25.40 9.31
C THR A 367 0.18 25.67 7.84
N ALA A 368 -1.05 26.00 7.48
CA ALA A 368 -1.43 26.30 6.09
C ALA A 368 -0.68 27.54 5.56
N SER A 369 -0.60 28.62 6.34
CA SER A 369 0.16 29.82 5.98
C SER A 369 1.65 29.53 5.78
N LYS A 370 2.27 28.71 6.64
CA LYS A 370 3.66 28.26 6.46
C LYS A 370 3.84 27.48 5.15
N GLN A 371 2.92 26.59 4.81
CA GLN A 371 3.00 25.83 3.55
C GLN A 371 2.81 26.72 2.32
N ILE A 372 1.94 27.72 2.36
CA ILE A 372 1.82 28.71 1.28
C ILE A 372 3.13 29.48 1.07
N LYS A 373 3.80 29.90 2.15
CA LYS A 373 5.13 30.52 2.06
C LYS A 373 6.14 29.59 1.37
N ASN A 374 6.13 28.30 1.71
CA ASN A 374 6.97 27.31 1.05
C ASN A 374 6.64 27.17 -0.45
N CYS A 375 5.36 27.19 -0.84
CA CYS A 375 4.97 27.15 -2.25
C CYS A 375 5.48 28.38 -3.02
N PHE A 376 5.38 29.59 -2.46
CA PHE A 376 5.96 30.78 -3.08
C PHE A 376 7.48 30.70 -3.21
N ARG A 377 8.17 30.15 -2.20
CA ARG A 377 9.62 29.89 -2.28
C ARG A 377 9.97 28.90 -3.39
N CYS A 378 9.18 27.84 -3.58
CA CYS A 378 9.36 26.92 -4.70
C CYS A 378 9.15 27.62 -6.05
N LEU A 379 8.10 28.45 -6.17
CA LEU A 379 7.83 29.25 -7.38
C LEU A 379 8.98 30.20 -7.70
N GLU A 380 9.55 30.88 -6.71
CA GLU A 380 10.72 31.75 -6.85
C GLU A 380 11.92 30.97 -7.40
N ARG A 381 12.26 29.82 -6.81
CA ARG A 381 13.36 28.97 -7.29
C ARG A 381 13.14 28.49 -8.74
N ILE A 382 11.91 28.19 -9.14
CA ILE A 382 11.59 27.82 -10.53
C ILE A 382 11.85 29.02 -11.46
N ARG A 383 11.40 30.22 -11.08
CA ARG A 383 11.62 31.46 -11.85
C ARG A 383 13.09 31.81 -11.97
N ASP A 384 13.85 31.67 -10.88
CA ASP A 384 15.31 31.84 -10.89
C ASP A 384 15.98 30.87 -11.86
N GLY A 385 15.50 29.62 -11.92
CA GLY A 385 15.94 28.63 -12.90
C GLY A 385 15.67 29.08 -14.35
N ILE A 386 14.48 29.60 -14.63
CA ILE A 386 14.12 30.12 -15.97
C ILE A 386 14.98 31.34 -16.32
N GLN A 387 15.16 32.28 -15.38
CA GLN A 387 16.02 33.44 -15.59
C GLN A 387 17.46 33.02 -15.88
N LEU A 388 17.97 32.00 -15.18
CA LEU A 388 19.31 31.48 -15.39
C LEU A 388 19.51 30.93 -16.82
N LEU A 389 18.48 30.29 -17.38
CA LEU A 389 18.47 29.82 -18.77
C LEU A 389 18.56 30.96 -19.80
N GLN A 390 18.20 32.19 -19.44
CA GLN A 390 18.24 33.35 -20.34
C GLN A 390 19.56 34.14 -20.25
N ILE A 391 20.29 34.01 -19.14
CA ILE A 391 21.50 34.83 -18.87
C ILE A 391 22.82 34.05 -19.00
N ASP A 392 22.80 32.73 -18.79
CA ASP A 392 24.00 31.89 -18.83
C ASP A 392 23.91 30.88 -19.99
N GLU A 393 24.72 31.12 -21.03
CA GLU A 393 24.75 30.32 -22.25
C GLU A 393 25.10 28.85 -21.99
N LYS A 394 25.99 28.55 -21.03
CA LYS A 394 26.36 27.17 -20.70
C LYS A 394 25.21 26.46 -20.00
N VAL A 395 24.48 27.15 -19.13
CA VAL A 395 23.28 26.61 -18.47
C VAL A 395 22.18 26.37 -19.49
N GLN A 396 21.95 27.32 -20.41
CA GLN A 396 21.01 27.16 -21.51
C GLN A 396 21.33 25.93 -22.37
N GLN A 397 22.58 25.83 -22.83
CA GLN A 397 23.04 24.74 -23.70
C GLN A 397 22.97 23.37 -22.99
N ALA A 398 23.36 23.31 -21.71
CA ALA A 398 23.21 22.08 -20.90
C ALA A 398 21.75 21.64 -20.79
N PHE A 399 20.83 22.60 -20.63
CA PHE A 399 19.39 22.34 -20.54
C PHE A 399 18.81 21.89 -21.90
N GLN A 400 19.27 22.47 -23.00
CA GLN A 400 18.88 22.04 -24.35
C GLN A 400 19.32 20.60 -24.63
N TYR A 401 20.58 20.26 -24.34
CA TYR A 401 21.09 18.89 -24.51
C TYR A 401 20.42 17.89 -23.57
N MET A 402 20.10 18.30 -22.33
CA MET A 402 19.28 17.49 -21.44
C MET A 402 17.92 17.14 -22.09
N ASN A 403 17.21 18.13 -22.63
CA ASN A 403 15.91 17.91 -23.25
C ASN A 403 16.00 16.99 -24.47
N ARG A 404 17.02 17.17 -25.32
CA ARG A 404 17.31 16.27 -26.45
C ARG A 404 17.59 14.84 -25.99
N ALA A 405 18.43 14.66 -24.97
CA ALA A 405 18.77 13.37 -24.41
C ALA A 405 17.54 12.66 -23.84
N MET A 406 16.73 13.39 -23.07
CA MET A 406 15.50 12.87 -22.47
C MET A 406 14.46 12.49 -23.52
N LEU A 407 14.29 13.30 -24.58
CA LEU A 407 13.43 12.98 -25.71
C LEU A 407 13.88 11.70 -26.41
N SER A 408 15.16 11.61 -26.77
CA SER A 408 15.74 10.42 -27.42
C SER A 408 15.58 9.17 -26.54
N GLN A 409 15.91 9.27 -25.25
CA GLN A 409 15.75 8.20 -24.27
C GLN A 409 14.29 7.74 -24.18
N GLN A 410 13.34 8.67 -24.05
CA GLN A 410 11.93 8.34 -23.86
C GLN A 410 11.33 7.64 -25.09
N LEU A 411 11.67 8.10 -26.30
CA LEU A 411 11.18 7.51 -27.55
C LEU A 411 11.80 6.12 -27.77
N ARG A 412 13.13 5.98 -27.58
CA ARG A 412 13.84 4.71 -27.82
C ARG A 412 13.50 3.64 -26.77
N TYR A 413 13.33 4.03 -25.51
CA TYR A 413 12.94 3.11 -24.43
C TYR A 413 11.50 2.61 -24.57
N SER A 414 10.62 3.39 -25.21
CA SER A 414 9.23 3.00 -25.47
C SER A 414 9.07 2.00 -26.63
N LEU A 415 10.16 1.66 -27.33
CA LEU A 415 10.13 0.65 -28.38
C LEU A 415 9.95 -0.76 -27.81
N PRO A 416 9.23 -1.65 -28.50
CA PRO A 416 9.14 -3.05 -28.08
C PRO A 416 10.51 -3.72 -28.11
N LEU A 417 10.76 -4.62 -27.15
CA LEU A 417 11.95 -5.45 -27.14
C LEU A 417 12.06 -6.23 -28.45
N ARG A 418 13.25 -6.21 -29.06
CA ARG A 418 13.49 -6.94 -30.32
C ARG A 418 13.39 -8.43 -30.07
N LYS A 419 12.54 -9.11 -30.84
CA LYS A 419 12.45 -10.57 -30.84
C LYS A 419 13.61 -11.14 -31.65
N TRP A 420 14.39 -12.01 -31.03
CA TRP A 420 15.41 -12.80 -31.70
C TRP A 420 14.75 -14.01 -32.36
N TYR A 421 15.09 -14.25 -33.63
CA TYR A 421 14.67 -15.45 -34.35
C TYR A 421 15.93 -16.21 -34.73
N GLU A 422 16.05 -17.43 -34.24
CA GLU A 422 17.15 -18.31 -34.54
C GLU A 422 16.86 -18.98 -35.89
N ASN A 423 17.45 -18.43 -36.96
CA ASN A 423 17.49 -19.08 -38.27
C ASN A 423 18.93 -19.03 -38.79
N LYS A 424 19.29 -19.97 -39.68
CA LYS A 424 20.66 -20.23 -40.19
C LYS A 424 21.40 -19.01 -40.78
N SER A 425 20.71 -17.91 -41.00
CA SER A 425 21.27 -16.57 -41.12
C SER A 425 20.57 -15.68 -40.10
N THR A 426 21.33 -15.10 -39.16
CA THR A 426 20.81 -14.26 -38.08
C THR A 426 20.20 -12.98 -38.65
N VAL A 427 18.93 -12.99 -39.05
CA VAL A 427 18.24 -11.79 -39.54
C VAL A 427 17.64 -11.05 -38.34
N ILE A 428 18.39 -10.08 -37.83
CA ILE A 428 17.85 -9.08 -36.90
C ILE A 428 16.82 -8.26 -37.68
N LYS A 429 15.55 -8.22 -37.24
CA LYS A 429 14.55 -7.32 -37.84
C LYS A 429 15.13 -5.89 -37.92
N PRO A 430 14.93 -5.15 -39.02
CA PRO A 430 15.51 -3.83 -39.19
C PRO A 430 15.13 -2.92 -38.04
N PHE A 431 16.11 -2.15 -37.56
CA PHE A 431 15.92 -1.14 -36.52
C PHE A 431 14.85 -0.15 -36.99
N ARG A 432 13.77 0.01 -36.22
CA ARG A 432 12.84 1.11 -36.44
C ARG A 432 13.59 2.39 -36.08
N ASN A 433 14.06 3.10 -37.11
CA ASN A 433 14.72 4.38 -36.91
C ASN A 433 13.70 5.38 -36.35
N ILE A 434 14.08 6.09 -35.28
CA ILE A 434 13.27 7.16 -34.69
C ILE A 434 13.90 8.46 -35.14
N ASP A 435 13.14 9.26 -35.88
CA ASP A 435 13.52 10.61 -36.25
C ASP A 435 12.88 11.60 -35.26
N LEU A 436 13.74 12.37 -34.58
CA LEU A 436 13.30 13.37 -33.60
C LEU A 436 12.51 14.51 -34.23
N PHE A 437 12.74 14.81 -35.52
CA PHE A 437 12.04 15.88 -36.25
C PHE A 437 10.69 15.42 -36.81
N ASN A 438 10.48 14.10 -36.94
CA ASN A 438 9.28 13.54 -37.53
C ASN A 438 8.45 12.76 -36.49
N LYS A 439 7.46 13.45 -35.89
CA LYS A 439 6.54 12.88 -34.89
C LYS A 439 5.81 11.61 -35.39
N ASN A 440 5.63 11.41 -36.70
CA ASN A 440 5.00 10.19 -37.24
C ASN A 440 5.86 8.93 -37.04
N THR A 441 7.17 9.10 -36.83
CA THR A 441 8.07 7.97 -36.56
C THR A 441 7.99 7.51 -35.09
N TRP A 442 7.41 8.33 -34.21
CA TRP A 442 7.37 8.08 -32.77
C TRP A 442 6.43 6.93 -32.43
N PRO A 443 6.73 6.15 -31.37
CA PRO A 443 5.92 4.99 -31.02
C PRO A 443 4.53 5.36 -30.46
N ARG A 444 4.40 6.53 -29.82
CA ARG A 444 3.14 7.07 -29.31
C ARG A 444 3.13 8.59 -29.40
N SER A 445 1.94 9.17 -29.61
CA SER A 445 1.74 10.62 -29.75
C SER A 445 1.75 11.39 -28.42
N ASP A 446 1.58 10.70 -27.29
CA ASP A 446 1.60 11.29 -25.94
C ASP A 446 3.01 11.45 -25.35
N LEU A 447 4.05 11.04 -26.10
CA LEU A 447 5.46 11.18 -25.71
C LEU A 447 6.03 12.55 -26.09
N GLY A 448 7.22 12.85 -25.58
CA GLY A 448 7.97 14.07 -25.88
C GLY A 448 7.55 15.29 -25.07
N HIS A 449 6.78 15.10 -24.00
CA HIS A 449 6.31 16.18 -23.14
C HIS A 449 6.67 15.92 -21.68
N TRP A 450 7.08 16.98 -20.99
CA TRP A 450 7.23 16.95 -19.54
C TRP A 450 5.87 17.02 -18.84
N ARG A 451 5.73 16.30 -17.74
CA ARG A 451 4.69 16.61 -16.75
C ARG A 451 5.10 17.87 -15.98
N PRO A 452 4.15 18.75 -15.60
CA PRO A 452 4.47 20.00 -14.92
C PRO A 452 5.43 19.86 -13.73
N PHE A 453 5.21 18.87 -12.86
CA PHE A 453 6.08 18.66 -11.69
C PHE A 453 7.51 18.21 -12.06
N GLN A 454 7.69 17.51 -13.19
CA GLN A 454 9.00 17.02 -13.62
C GLN A 454 9.89 18.19 -14.03
N ILE A 455 9.36 19.07 -14.90
CA ILE A 455 10.12 20.22 -15.36
C ILE A 455 10.30 21.26 -14.25
N ALA A 456 9.27 21.46 -13.40
CA ALA A 456 9.39 22.32 -12.22
C ALA A 456 10.49 21.84 -11.27
N PHE A 457 10.61 20.54 -11.03
CA PHE A 457 11.69 19.97 -10.21
C PHE A 457 13.08 20.25 -10.80
N ILE A 458 13.24 20.11 -12.12
CA ILE A 458 14.50 20.41 -12.81
C ILE A 458 14.82 21.90 -12.68
N LEU A 459 13.88 22.79 -13.02
CA LEU A 459 14.03 24.25 -12.97
C LEU A 459 14.42 24.74 -11.57
N MET A 460 13.73 24.25 -10.55
CA MET A 460 13.99 24.58 -9.14
C MET A 460 15.42 24.22 -8.68
N ASN A 461 16.10 23.31 -9.36
CA ASN A 461 17.43 22.83 -9.01
C ASN A 461 18.54 23.40 -9.91
N LEU A 462 18.24 24.15 -10.97
CA LEU A 462 19.26 24.61 -11.91
C LEU A 462 20.30 25.51 -11.22
N LYS A 463 19.85 26.42 -10.35
CA LYS A 463 20.71 27.38 -9.66
C LYS A 463 21.73 26.70 -8.74
N SER A 464 21.32 25.72 -7.94
CA SER A 464 22.22 24.98 -7.03
C SER A 464 23.22 24.10 -7.79
N MET A 465 22.83 23.56 -8.94
CA MET A 465 23.71 22.78 -9.82
C MET A 465 24.70 23.69 -10.57
N ALA A 466 24.27 24.87 -11.00
CA ALA A 466 25.07 25.78 -11.80
C ALA A 466 26.02 26.66 -11.00
N LEU A 467 25.66 27.07 -9.78
CA LEU A 467 26.43 28.02 -8.99
C LEU A 467 27.01 27.34 -7.73
N PRO A 468 28.34 27.11 -7.66
CA PRO A 468 28.98 26.47 -6.50
C PRO A 468 28.75 27.20 -5.18
N GLU A 469 28.66 28.54 -5.21
CA GLU A 469 28.46 29.39 -4.03
C GLU A 469 26.98 29.55 -3.62
N SER A 470 26.05 28.87 -4.31
CA SER A 470 24.62 28.97 -4.00
C SER A 470 24.32 28.33 -2.65
N LYS A 471 23.66 29.09 -1.76
CA LYS A 471 23.14 28.58 -0.47
C LYS A 471 22.12 27.46 -0.64
N GLU A 472 21.53 27.31 -1.83
CA GLU A 472 20.60 26.21 -2.12
C GLU A 472 21.28 24.85 -2.20
N ARG A 473 22.62 24.77 -2.23
CA ARG A 473 23.35 23.49 -2.21
C ARG A 473 23.18 22.72 -0.90
N ASP A 474 22.78 23.40 0.18
CA ASP A 474 22.47 22.78 1.47
C ASP A 474 21.04 22.19 1.53
N ILE A 475 20.25 22.33 0.46
CA ILE A 475 18.87 21.86 0.40
C ILE A 475 18.81 20.43 -0.15
N VAL A 476 18.08 19.56 0.54
CA VAL A 476 17.67 18.24 0.04
C VAL A 476 16.23 18.31 -0.46
N ASP A 477 16.04 18.33 -1.77
CA ASP A 477 14.71 18.32 -2.39
C ASP A 477 14.14 16.90 -2.51
N ILE A 478 12.89 16.71 -2.07
CA ILE A 478 12.20 15.41 -2.07
C ILE A 478 11.05 15.42 -3.07
N ILE A 479 11.08 14.53 -4.06
CA ILE A 479 9.95 14.32 -4.98
C ILE A 479 8.95 13.33 -4.37
N TRP A 480 7.92 13.87 -3.71
CA TRP A 480 6.84 13.05 -3.15
C TRP A 480 5.68 12.91 -4.14
N PHE A 481 5.66 11.79 -4.86
CA PHE A 481 4.62 11.44 -5.83
C PHE A 481 4.42 9.91 -5.83
N PRO A 482 3.21 9.35 -6.05
CA PRO A 482 3.00 7.91 -6.07
C PRO A 482 3.83 7.18 -7.15
N THR A 483 4.02 5.88 -6.97
CA THR A 483 4.64 4.99 -7.96
C THR A 483 3.87 5.04 -9.29
N GLY A 484 4.58 4.92 -10.42
CA GLY A 484 4.00 5.08 -11.76
C GLY A 484 3.69 6.53 -12.18
N GLY A 485 3.89 7.52 -11.31
CA GLY A 485 3.60 8.92 -11.61
C GLY A 485 4.65 9.69 -12.41
N GLY A 486 5.75 9.05 -12.84
CA GLY A 486 6.80 9.68 -13.65
C GLY A 486 7.89 10.41 -12.88
N LYS A 487 8.21 9.98 -11.64
CA LYS A 487 9.31 10.57 -10.86
C LYS A 487 10.68 10.37 -11.52
N THR A 488 10.83 9.26 -12.23
CA THR A 488 12.10 8.84 -12.83
C THR A 488 12.62 9.84 -13.83
N GLU A 489 11.75 10.37 -14.68
CA GLU A 489 12.08 11.35 -15.70
C GLU A 489 12.61 12.66 -15.09
N ALA A 490 12.08 13.08 -13.93
CA ALA A 490 12.49 14.32 -13.28
C ALA A 490 13.96 14.28 -12.82
N TYR A 491 14.35 13.24 -12.07
CA TYR A 491 15.74 13.12 -11.60
C TYR A 491 16.70 12.69 -12.72
N LEU A 492 16.23 11.95 -13.73
CA LEU A 492 17.03 11.62 -14.92
C LEU A 492 17.33 12.86 -15.76
N GLY A 493 16.35 13.76 -15.95
CA GLY A 493 16.57 15.05 -16.60
C GLY A 493 17.63 15.86 -15.84
N LEU A 494 17.46 16.04 -14.53
CA LEU A 494 18.44 16.78 -13.73
C LEU A 494 19.84 16.13 -13.77
N SER A 495 19.92 14.81 -13.85
CA SER A 495 21.19 14.08 -14.02
C SER A 495 21.88 14.42 -15.34
N ALA A 496 21.15 14.39 -16.46
CA ALA A 496 21.69 14.76 -17.77
C ALA A 496 22.12 16.23 -17.81
N PHE A 497 21.32 17.14 -17.25
CA PHE A 497 21.69 18.55 -17.13
C PHE A 497 23.03 18.72 -16.40
N SER A 498 23.19 18.06 -15.24
CA SER A 498 24.43 18.14 -14.45
C SER A 498 25.64 17.60 -15.21
N ILE A 499 25.48 16.47 -15.92
CA ILE A 499 26.54 15.89 -16.75
C ILE A 499 26.98 16.86 -17.85
N PHE A 500 26.03 17.42 -18.61
CA PHE A 500 26.36 18.35 -19.70
C PHE A 500 26.95 19.66 -19.16
N LEU A 501 26.41 20.21 -18.07
CA LEU A 501 26.91 21.45 -17.51
C LEU A 501 28.36 21.34 -17.04
N ARG A 502 28.73 20.19 -16.45
CA ARG A 502 30.12 19.92 -16.06
C ARG A 502 31.05 19.90 -17.26
N ARG A 503 30.67 19.15 -18.32
CA ARG A 503 31.44 19.08 -19.57
C ARG A 503 31.56 20.42 -20.31
N LEU A 504 30.50 21.25 -20.29
CA LEU A 504 30.52 22.60 -20.87
C LEU A 504 31.39 23.58 -20.07
N LYS A 505 31.54 23.36 -18.77
CA LYS A 505 32.44 24.15 -17.93
C LYS A 505 33.89 23.73 -18.11
N ASP A 506 34.13 22.43 -18.09
CA ASP A 506 35.43 21.81 -18.29
C ASP A 506 35.26 20.51 -19.12
N PRO A 507 35.68 20.48 -20.39
CA PRO A 507 35.60 19.30 -21.24
C PRO A 507 36.36 18.09 -20.69
N LEU A 508 37.35 18.31 -19.82
CA LEU A 508 38.15 17.25 -19.18
C LEU A 508 37.50 16.69 -17.91
N ASP A 509 36.37 17.23 -17.44
CA ASP A 509 35.69 16.75 -16.24
C ASP A 509 34.98 15.40 -16.49
N SER A 510 35.75 14.32 -16.40
CA SER A 510 35.31 12.92 -16.55
C SER A 510 35.03 12.22 -15.22
N GLY A 511 34.89 12.98 -14.13
CA GLY A 511 34.60 12.45 -12.80
C GLY A 511 33.16 11.95 -12.61
N THR A 512 32.91 11.31 -11.46
CA THR A 512 31.54 10.89 -11.09
C THR A 512 30.64 12.11 -10.89
N SER A 513 29.63 12.24 -11.74
CA SER A 513 28.66 13.36 -11.70
C SER A 513 27.43 13.07 -10.84
N VAL A 514 26.94 11.83 -10.83
CA VAL A 514 25.69 11.46 -10.16
C VAL A 514 25.84 10.12 -9.46
N LEU A 515 25.32 10.01 -8.24
CA LEU A 515 25.20 8.75 -7.49
C LEU A 515 23.71 8.46 -7.26
N MET A 516 23.26 7.28 -7.69
CA MET A 516 21.89 6.81 -7.48
C MET A 516 21.91 5.61 -6.53
N ARG A 517 21.17 5.70 -5.42
CA ARG A 517 21.05 4.63 -4.41
C ARG A 517 19.63 4.07 -4.39
N TYR A 518 19.50 2.76 -4.56
CA TYR A 518 18.24 2.04 -4.44
C TYR A 518 18.29 1.11 -3.21
N THR A 519 17.15 0.93 -2.54
CA THR A 519 17.05 0.08 -1.34
C THR A 519 16.78 -1.38 -1.67
N LEU A 520 16.18 -1.69 -2.83
CA LEU A 520 15.78 -3.04 -3.23
C LEU A 520 16.56 -3.54 -4.44
N ARG A 521 17.11 -4.77 -4.33
CA ARG A 521 17.95 -5.41 -5.34
C ARG A 521 17.25 -5.57 -6.69
N LEU A 522 16.02 -6.10 -6.72
CA LEU A 522 15.28 -6.36 -7.97
C LEU A 522 14.87 -5.08 -8.71
N LEU A 523 14.53 -4.02 -7.97
CA LEU A 523 14.17 -2.71 -8.53
C LEU A 523 15.36 -2.05 -9.23
N THR A 524 16.59 -2.42 -8.82
CA THR A 524 17.82 -1.81 -9.30
C THR A 524 18.04 -2.07 -10.80
N THR A 525 17.73 -3.27 -11.32
CA THR A 525 17.97 -3.59 -12.73
C THR A 525 17.08 -2.79 -13.69
N GLN A 526 15.77 -2.69 -13.40
CA GLN A 526 14.84 -1.94 -14.25
C GLN A 526 15.17 -0.45 -14.26
N GLN A 527 15.49 0.13 -13.10
CA GLN A 527 15.88 1.54 -13.02
C GLN A 527 17.25 1.78 -13.68
N PHE A 528 18.18 0.83 -13.54
CA PHE A 528 19.46 0.89 -14.23
C PHE A 528 19.32 0.87 -15.75
N GLN A 529 18.42 0.04 -16.32
CA GLN A 529 18.17 0.03 -17.77
C GLN A 529 17.68 1.39 -18.28
N ARG A 530 16.82 2.08 -17.51
CA ARG A 530 16.35 3.42 -17.86
C ARG A 530 17.46 4.46 -17.81
N ALA A 531 18.27 4.44 -16.75
CA ALA A 531 19.43 5.33 -16.61
C ALA A 531 20.48 5.04 -17.70
N ALA A 532 20.72 3.77 -18.04
CA ALA A 532 21.63 3.39 -19.12
C ALA A 532 21.14 3.91 -20.48
N ALA A 533 19.83 3.84 -20.76
CA ALA A 533 19.26 4.43 -21.98
C ALA A 533 19.49 5.96 -22.05
N LEU A 534 19.38 6.67 -20.92
CA LEU A 534 19.71 8.09 -20.86
C LEU A 534 21.18 8.34 -21.17
N ILE A 535 22.07 7.58 -20.54
CA ILE A 535 23.52 7.77 -20.67
C ILE A 535 23.99 7.47 -22.10
N THR A 536 23.39 6.49 -22.77
CA THR A 536 23.60 6.26 -24.21
C THR A 536 23.17 7.47 -25.04
N ALA A 537 22.01 8.08 -24.73
CA ALA A 537 21.58 9.29 -25.43
C ALA A 537 22.50 10.50 -25.16
N CYS A 538 23.06 10.59 -23.95
CA CYS A 538 24.04 11.63 -23.62
C CYS A 538 25.35 11.43 -24.38
N GLU A 539 25.84 10.19 -24.48
CA GLU A 539 27.05 9.85 -25.22
C GLU A 539 26.88 10.09 -26.74
N GLU A 540 25.70 9.85 -27.30
CA GLU A 540 25.36 10.19 -28.69
C GLU A 540 25.53 11.70 -28.93
N ILE A 541 25.01 12.55 -28.03
CA ILE A 541 25.17 14.02 -28.11
C ILE A 541 26.64 14.43 -27.93
N ARG A 542 27.39 13.78 -27.03
CA ARG A 542 28.83 14.05 -26.85
C ARG A 542 29.63 13.75 -28.13
N GLN A 543 29.29 12.66 -28.83
CA GLN A 543 29.93 12.28 -30.10
C GLN A 543 29.67 13.30 -31.22
N ASP A 544 28.50 13.94 -31.22
CA ASP A 544 28.18 15.00 -32.17
C ASP A 544 28.94 16.31 -31.89
N CYS A 545 29.40 16.52 -30.66
CA CYS A 545 30.03 17.77 -30.21
C CYS A 545 31.32 17.54 -29.39
N PRO A 546 32.33 16.81 -29.91
CA PRO A 546 33.51 16.42 -29.14
C PRO A 546 34.39 17.61 -28.72
N ASP A 547 34.42 18.67 -29.52
CA ASP A 547 35.22 19.87 -29.24
C ASP A 547 34.67 20.66 -28.03
N ILE A 548 33.37 20.52 -27.76
CA ILE A 548 32.67 21.25 -26.70
C ILE A 548 32.51 20.37 -25.45
N LEU A 549 32.20 19.09 -25.63
CA LEU A 549 31.87 18.17 -24.54
C LEU A 549 33.02 17.22 -24.16
N GLY A 550 34.17 17.32 -24.84
CA GLY A 550 35.37 16.50 -24.60
C GLY A 550 35.32 15.12 -25.28
N SER A 551 36.46 14.43 -25.27
CA SER A 551 36.64 13.11 -25.91
C SER A 551 36.29 11.92 -25.02
N ASP A 552 36.28 12.11 -23.69
CA ASP A 552 36.03 11.04 -22.74
C ASP A 552 34.55 10.63 -22.74
N ARG A 553 34.29 9.32 -22.74
CA ARG A 553 32.92 8.78 -22.80
C ARG A 553 32.12 9.15 -21.57
N ILE A 554 30.81 9.35 -21.76
CA ILE A 554 29.84 9.41 -20.66
C ILE A 554 29.45 7.97 -20.31
N THR A 555 29.71 7.56 -19.07
CA THR A 555 29.55 6.16 -18.64
C THR A 555 28.61 6.02 -17.44
N ILE A 556 28.01 4.84 -17.30
CA ILE A 556 27.20 4.44 -16.14
C ILE A 556 27.75 3.14 -15.55
N GLY A 557 27.80 3.06 -14.22
CA GLY A 557 28.19 1.86 -13.49
C GLY A 557 27.04 1.36 -12.62
N LEU A 558 27.02 0.04 -12.37
CA LEU A 558 26.10 -0.58 -11.43
C LEU A 558 26.90 -1.27 -10.33
N TRP A 559 26.67 -0.88 -9.08
CA TRP A 559 27.28 -1.52 -7.91
C TRP A 559 26.22 -2.26 -7.12
N VAL A 560 26.19 -3.60 -7.23
CA VAL A 560 25.19 -4.48 -6.60
C VAL A 560 25.74 -5.31 -5.43
N GLY A 561 27.06 -5.27 -5.19
CA GLY A 561 27.73 -6.07 -4.16
C GLY A 561 28.15 -7.47 -4.63
N ASP A 562 29.04 -8.11 -3.87
CA ASP A 562 29.81 -9.27 -4.33
C ASP A 562 28.98 -10.51 -4.68
N SER A 563 27.83 -10.71 -4.05
CA SER A 563 27.06 -11.95 -4.16
C SER A 563 26.14 -12.05 -5.38
N LEU A 564 26.02 -11.01 -6.20
CA LEU A 564 24.97 -10.89 -7.23
C LEU A 564 25.46 -10.92 -8.67
N SER A 565 26.74 -10.66 -8.89
CA SER A 565 27.35 -10.70 -10.22
C SER A 565 28.74 -11.31 -10.13
N PRO A 566 29.20 -12.00 -11.19
CA PRO A 566 30.60 -12.38 -11.28
C PRO A 566 31.47 -11.12 -11.28
N ASN A 567 32.20 -10.88 -10.18
CA ASN A 567 33.05 -9.70 -10.03
C ASN A 567 34.34 -9.80 -10.85
N THR A 568 34.62 -10.98 -11.42
CA THR A 568 35.70 -11.20 -12.37
C THR A 568 35.18 -11.75 -13.71
N ARG A 569 35.91 -11.45 -14.78
CA ARG A 569 35.63 -12.01 -16.11
C ARG A 569 35.73 -13.54 -16.13
N GLN A 570 36.54 -14.13 -15.25
CA GLN A 570 36.70 -15.57 -15.13
C GLN A 570 35.43 -16.20 -14.53
N ASP A 571 34.90 -15.63 -13.45
CA ASP A 571 33.66 -16.09 -12.83
C ASP A 571 32.49 -16.00 -13.81
N ALA A 572 32.44 -14.92 -14.61
CA ALA A 572 31.39 -14.73 -15.62
C ALA A 572 31.42 -15.82 -16.69
N LYS A 573 32.62 -16.19 -17.16
CA LYS A 573 32.80 -17.30 -18.10
C LYS A 573 32.38 -18.64 -17.50
N ASN A 574 32.73 -18.90 -16.25
CA ASN A 574 32.38 -20.14 -15.54
C ASN A 574 30.86 -20.28 -15.36
N ILE A 575 30.15 -19.19 -15.06
CA ILE A 575 28.68 -19.19 -14.94
C ILE A 575 28.04 -19.39 -16.33
N LEU A 576 28.51 -18.67 -17.36
CA LEU A 576 27.99 -18.80 -18.72
C LEU A 576 28.16 -20.23 -19.26
N SER A 577 29.32 -20.86 -19.03
CA SER A 577 29.55 -22.25 -19.44
C SER A 577 28.63 -23.24 -18.73
N LYS A 578 28.25 -22.98 -17.47
CA LYS A 578 27.27 -23.79 -16.73
C LYS A 578 25.84 -23.60 -17.26
N MET A 579 25.48 -22.39 -17.68
CA MET A 579 24.16 -22.10 -18.26
C MET A 579 23.96 -22.73 -19.64
N GLY A 580 25.02 -22.89 -20.43
CA GLY A 580 24.97 -23.56 -21.74
C GLY A 580 24.94 -25.10 -21.69
N GLN A 581 24.84 -25.69 -20.49
CA GLN A 581 24.74 -27.15 -20.26
C GLN A 581 23.31 -27.59 -19.86
N ILE A 582 22.34 -26.67 -19.83
CA ILE A 582 20.91 -26.93 -19.69
C ILE A 582 20.28 -26.81 -21.08
#